data_AF-A0A7S3PSV4-F1
#
_entry.id   AF-A0A7S3PSV4-F1
#
_cell.length_a   1.000
_cell.length_b   1.000
_cell.length_c   1.000
_cell.angle_alpha   90.00
_cell.angle_beta   90.00
_cell.angle_gamma   90.00
#
_symmetry.space_group_name_H-M   'P 1'
#
loop_
_entity.id
_entity.type
_entity.pdbx_description
1 polymer ?
#
loop_
_entity_poly.entity_id
_entity_poly.type
_entity_poly.pdbx_seq_one_letter_code
_entity_poly.pdbx_strand_id
1 'polypeptide(L)'
;VKRMEVMNNTALSPPSDQDSEQDAEDDACSTDGIGDDCFSPPYPTEPEPGFPYPTTAGKIGLEEKTNTQLKEELIRRPMLIIPGFMSSGLQVQHSETYSRWVGKRLWLSLHRLGFTGTLFTKAQKIETADEDAKFVSVKNQWMNHICLDADLCNERSGIQVRAVPGLEGVDYLDKSTLVKAGTYVF
;
A
#
# COMPACT_ATOMS: atom_id res chain seq x y z
N VAL A 1 47.09 13.47 -35.86
CA VAL A 1 47.66 13.76 -34.52
C VAL A 1 47.18 12.68 -33.57
N LYS A 2 48.06 11.71 -33.29
CA LYS A 2 47.85 10.61 -32.33
C LYS A 2 47.94 11.19 -30.91
N ARG A 3 46.95 10.96 -30.06
CA ARG A 3 47.09 11.13 -28.62
C ARG A 3 46.77 9.80 -27.95
N MET A 4 47.84 9.10 -27.61
CA MET A 4 47.87 8.04 -26.59
C MET A 4 47.82 8.73 -25.23
N GLU A 5 47.05 8.19 -24.29
CA GLU A 5 47.34 8.22 -22.85
C GLU A 5 46.42 7.19 -22.16
N VAL A 6 46.96 6.02 -21.82
CA VAL A 6 47.53 5.62 -20.52
C VAL A 6 46.45 5.01 -19.62
N MET A 7 46.47 3.67 -19.59
CA MET A 7 45.74 2.82 -18.67
C MET A 7 46.42 2.85 -17.30
N ASN A 8 45.71 3.29 -16.26
CA ASN A 8 46.11 3.05 -14.87
C ASN A 8 45.25 1.92 -14.30
N ASN A 9 45.80 0.70 -14.33
CA ASN A 9 45.31 -0.45 -13.57
C ASN A 9 45.81 -0.34 -12.13
N THR A 10 45.00 0.22 -11.24
CA THR A 10 45.23 0.10 -9.80
C THR A 10 44.50 -1.15 -9.32
N ALA A 11 45.27 -2.23 -9.11
CA ALA A 11 44.80 -3.44 -8.46
C ALA A 11 44.41 -3.12 -7.01
N LEU A 12 43.12 -3.16 -6.70
CA LEU A 12 42.61 -3.15 -5.34
C LEU A 12 42.85 -4.54 -4.73
N SER A 13 43.68 -4.59 -3.70
CA SER A 13 43.90 -5.75 -2.86
C SER A 13 42.58 -6.17 -2.17
N PRO A 14 42.32 -7.48 -1.99
CA PRO A 14 41.18 -7.93 -1.19
C PRO A 14 41.39 -7.53 0.28
N PRO A 15 40.35 -7.05 0.98
CA PRO A 15 40.41 -6.83 2.42
C PRO A 15 40.61 -8.18 3.11
N SER A 16 41.64 -8.24 3.93
CA SER A 16 41.96 -9.35 4.83
C SER A 16 40.86 -9.52 5.88
N ASP A 17 40.26 -10.70 5.90
CA ASP A 17 39.43 -11.21 6.99
C ASP A 17 40.22 -11.13 8.30
N GLN A 18 39.76 -10.28 9.23
CA GLN A 18 40.15 -10.35 10.63
C GLN A 18 38.92 -10.75 11.42
N ASP A 19 38.85 -12.05 11.67
CA ASP A 19 38.02 -12.66 12.70
C ASP A 19 38.30 -11.97 14.03
N SER A 20 37.31 -11.23 14.53
CA SER A 20 37.25 -10.72 15.89
C SER A 20 36.08 -11.42 16.57
N GLU A 21 36.31 -12.66 17.01
CA GLU A 21 35.55 -13.25 18.12
C GLU A 21 35.73 -12.32 19.31
N GLN A 22 34.66 -11.61 19.66
CA GLN A 22 34.56 -10.91 20.93
C GLN A 22 33.29 -11.38 21.62
N ASP A 23 33.53 -12.31 22.54
CA ASP A 23 32.62 -12.76 23.58
C ASP A 23 32.18 -11.59 24.47
N ALA A 24 30.99 -11.79 25.05
CA ALA A 24 30.46 -11.14 26.26
C ALA A 24 29.87 -9.73 26.04
N GLU A 25 28.72 -9.32 26.58
CA GLU A 25 28.03 -9.74 27.81
C GLU A 25 26.50 -9.63 27.65
N ASP A 26 25.80 -10.53 28.34
CA ASP A 26 24.36 -10.54 28.53
C ASP A 26 23.91 -9.36 29.40
N ASP A 27 23.57 -8.22 28.79
CA ASP A 27 22.84 -7.15 29.48
C ASP A 27 21.33 -7.40 29.38
N ALA A 28 20.82 -8.06 30.42
CA ALA A 28 19.41 -8.21 30.71
C ALA A 28 18.77 -6.83 30.93
N CYS A 29 18.22 -6.24 29.87
CA CYS A 29 17.31 -5.10 29.99
C CYS A 29 16.00 -5.58 30.65
N SER A 30 15.91 -5.36 31.96
CA SER A 30 14.68 -5.45 32.75
C SER A 30 13.56 -4.66 32.05
N THR A 31 12.56 -5.40 31.57
CA THR A 31 11.27 -4.86 31.10
C THR A 31 10.28 -4.88 32.26
N ASP A 32 10.56 -4.13 33.32
CA ASP A 32 9.61 -3.94 34.40
C ASP A 32 8.86 -2.61 34.21
N GLY A 33 7.58 -2.74 33.83
CA GLY A 33 6.54 -1.80 34.25
C GLY A 33 6.40 -0.52 33.43
N ILE A 34 5.81 -0.63 32.24
CA ILE A 34 4.97 0.46 31.71
C ILE A 34 3.58 -0.11 31.55
N GLY A 35 2.68 0.38 32.40
CA GLY A 35 1.30 -0.08 32.50
C GLY A 35 0.58 0.05 31.16
N ASP A 36 0.06 -1.08 30.71
CA ASP A 36 -0.97 -1.18 29.68
C ASP A 36 -2.30 -0.64 30.22
N ASP A 37 -2.38 0.66 30.50
CA ASP A 37 -3.66 1.37 30.54
C ASP A 37 -4.06 1.68 29.09
N CYS A 38 -4.25 0.61 28.32
CA CYS A 38 -4.96 0.65 27.05
C CYS A 38 -6.40 1.05 27.36
N PHE A 39 -6.66 2.36 27.27
CA PHE A 39 -7.99 2.93 27.04
C PHE A 39 -8.59 2.24 25.81
N SER A 40 -9.22 1.10 26.02
CA SER A 40 -10.17 0.54 25.07
C SER A 40 -11.35 1.51 25.06
N PRO A 41 -11.62 2.22 23.95
CA PRO A 41 -12.90 2.90 23.84
C PRO A 41 -14.00 1.84 24.03
N PRO A 42 -15.06 2.12 24.80
CA PRO A 42 -16.13 1.16 24.99
C PRO A 42 -16.68 0.80 23.62
N TYR A 43 -16.46 -0.44 23.20
CA TYR A 43 -17.20 -1.01 22.08
C TYR A 43 -18.68 -0.93 22.47
N PRO A 44 -19.54 -0.32 21.64
CA PRO A 44 -20.97 -0.35 21.90
C PRO A 44 -21.43 -1.80 21.88
N THR A 45 -21.74 -2.31 23.06
CA THR A 45 -22.42 -3.56 23.28
C THR A 45 -23.85 -3.43 22.77
N GLU A 46 -24.28 -4.45 22.04
CA GLU A 46 -25.64 -4.76 21.61
C GLU A 46 -26.17 -4.07 20.34
N PRO A 47 -26.58 -4.86 19.33
CA PRO A 47 -27.50 -4.37 18.31
C PRO A 47 -28.87 -4.14 18.97
N GLU A 48 -29.31 -2.88 18.99
CA GLU A 48 -30.69 -2.49 19.30
C GLU A 48 -31.68 -3.41 18.56
N PRO A 49 -32.60 -4.08 19.28
CA PRO A 49 -33.59 -4.95 18.68
C PRO A 49 -34.62 -4.10 17.93
N GLY A 50 -34.62 -4.21 16.61
CA GLY A 50 -35.81 -4.01 15.80
C GLY A 50 -36.01 -2.61 15.24
N PHE A 51 -35.22 -2.25 14.23
CA PHE A 51 -35.80 -1.44 13.17
C PHE A 51 -36.69 -2.35 12.31
N PRO A 52 -38.00 -2.07 12.19
CA PRO A 52 -38.86 -2.81 11.29
C PRO A 52 -38.38 -2.55 9.86
N TYR A 53 -37.71 -3.55 9.27
CA TYR A 53 -37.57 -3.59 7.82
C TYR A 53 -39.00 -3.58 7.27
N PRO A 54 -39.34 -2.69 6.32
CA PRO A 54 -40.62 -2.74 5.66
C PRO A 54 -40.69 -4.05 4.87
N THR A 55 -41.30 -5.07 5.48
CA THR A 55 -41.72 -6.31 4.84
C THR A 55 -42.78 -5.94 3.81
N THR A 56 -42.32 -5.60 2.61
CA THR A 56 -43.19 -5.25 1.50
C THR A 56 -43.61 -6.56 0.84
N ALA A 57 -44.39 -7.37 1.57
CA ALA A 57 -45.22 -8.43 1.00
C ALA A 57 -46.55 -7.82 0.52
N GLY A 58 -46.45 -6.73 -0.25
CA GLY A 58 -47.56 -6.14 -0.96
C GLY A 58 -47.49 -6.58 -2.41
N LYS A 59 -48.40 -7.44 -2.84
CA LYS A 59 -48.76 -7.60 -4.25
C LYS A 59 -49.31 -6.25 -4.73
N ILE A 60 -48.42 -5.35 -5.13
CA ILE A 60 -48.79 -4.13 -5.85
C ILE A 60 -49.16 -4.60 -7.25
N GLY A 61 -50.43 -4.44 -7.62
CA GLY A 61 -50.85 -4.60 -9.00
C GLY A 61 -49.98 -3.72 -9.87
N LEU A 62 -49.29 -4.35 -10.85
CA LEU A 62 -48.66 -3.64 -11.95
C LEU A 62 -49.77 -2.92 -12.74
N GLU A 63 -50.11 -1.70 -12.34
CA GLU A 63 -50.59 -0.73 -13.30
C GLU A 63 -49.38 -0.31 -14.14
N GLU A 64 -49.46 -0.67 -15.42
CA GLU A 64 -48.58 -0.33 -16.51
C GLU A 64 -48.70 1.19 -16.81
N LYS A 65 -48.35 2.03 -15.83
CA LYS A 65 -48.28 3.48 -15.99
C LYS A 65 -47.03 3.81 -16.79
N THR A 66 -47.27 3.94 -18.09
CA THR A 66 -46.46 4.58 -19.14
C THR A 66 -45.25 5.38 -18.62
N ASN A 67 -44.07 4.84 -18.91
CA ASN A 67 -42.72 5.25 -18.55
C ASN A 67 -42.27 6.61 -19.17
N THR A 68 -43.20 7.53 -19.43
CA THR A 68 -42.97 8.72 -20.28
C THR A 68 -43.01 10.04 -19.48
N GLN A 69 -43.52 10.04 -18.24
CA GLN A 69 -43.73 11.28 -17.47
C GLN A 69 -42.81 11.51 -16.27
N LEU A 70 -41.89 10.60 -15.96
CA LEU A 70 -40.84 10.82 -14.94
C LEU A 70 -39.45 10.94 -15.58
N LYS A 71 -39.38 11.68 -16.69
CA LYS A 71 -38.14 12.33 -17.13
C LYS A 71 -38.05 13.69 -16.44
N GLU A 72 -38.09 13.69 -15.11
CA GLU A 72 -37.52 14.84 -14.39
C GLU A 72 -36.07 14.93 -14.84
N GLU A 73 -35.75 16.02 -15.54
CA GLU A 73 -34.36 16.33 -15.87
C GLU A 73 -33.62 16.49 -14.55
N LEU A 74 -32.99 15.40 -14.10
CA LEU A 74 -32.14 15.39 -12.92
C LEU A 74 -31.07 16.45 -13.11
N ILE A 75 -31.27 17.61 -12.49
CA ILE A 75 -30.29 18.68 -12.43
C ILE A 75 -29.07 18.12 -11.71
N ARG A 76 -28.06 17.70 -12.48
CA ARG A 76 -26.81 17.18 -11.93
C ARG A 76 -26.07 18.35 -11.28
N ARG A 77 -25.92 18.28 -9.95
CA ARG A 77 -25.08 19.23 -9.22
C ARG A 77 -23.61 18.82 -9.37
N PRO A 78 -22.69 19.79 -9.55
CA PRO A 78 -21.26 19.48 -9.53
C PRO A 78 -20.90 18.88 -8.16
N MET A 79 -20.13 17.79 -8.18
CA MET A 79 -19.65 17.10 -6.98
C MET A 79 -18.12 17.18 -6.96
N LEU A 80 -17.56 17.55 -5.81
CA LEU A 80 -16.13 17.53 -5.54
C LEU A 80 -15.84 16.42 -4.52
N ILE A 81 -14.93 15.52 -4.86
CA ILE A 81 -14.48 14.43 -3.99
C ILE A 81 -13.08 14.80 -3.49
N ILE A 82 -12.89 14.82 -2.17
CA ILE A 82 -11.60 15.05 -1.53
C ILE A 82 -11.28 13.79 -0.72
N PRO A 83 -10.33 12.95 -1.18
CA PRO A 83 -9.99 11.72 -0.49
C PRO A 83 -9.32 12.04 0.86
N GLY A 84 -9.55 11.18 1.84
CA GLY A 84 -8.83 11.19 3.12
C GLY A 84 -7.37 10.76 3.00
N PHE A 85 -6.69 10.76 4.15
CA PHE A 85 -5.31 10.28 4.25
C PHE A 85 -5.24 8.80 3.84
N MET A 86 -4.31 8.46 2.94
CA MET A 86 -4.13 7.11 2.38
C MET A 86 -5.35 6.58 1.60
N SER A 87 -6.30 7.45 1.22
CA SER A 87 -7.46 7.08 0.39
C SER A 87 -7.27 7.38 -1.10
N SER A 88 -6.09 7.86 -1.51
CA SER A 88 -5.77 8.14 -2.92
C SER A 88 -4.58 7.34 -3.40
N GLY A 89 -4.64 6.86 -4.63
CA GLY A 89 -3.56 6.15 -5.27
C GLY A 89 -2.33 7.03 -5.51
N LEU A 90 -1.15 6.51 -5.20
CA LEU A 90 0.14 7.13 -5.49
C LEU A 90 0.87 6.36 -6.59
N GLN A 91 1.61 7.05 -7.44
CA GLN A 91 2.45 6.46 -8.48
C GLN A 91 3.84 7.07 -8.48
N VAL A 92 4.84 6.26 -8.83
CA VAL A 92 6.22 6.74 -8.98
C VAL A 92 6.34 7.44 -10.33
N GLN A 93 6.60 8.75 -10.30
CA GLN A 93 6.83 9.55 -11.50
C GLN A 93 8.29 9.45 -11.96
N HIS A 94 9.23 9.41 -11.01
CA HIS A 94 10.67 9.31 -11.29
C HIS A 94 11.38 8.47 -10.22
N SER A 95 12.40 7.72 -10.63
CA SER A 95 13.25 6.92 -9.74
C SER A 95 14.60 6.67 -10.43
N GLU A 96 15.66 7.29 -9.92
CA GLU A 96 17.03 7.07 -10.40
C GLU A 96 17.53 5.67 -9.98
N THR A 97 17.22 5.26 -8.75
CA THR A 97 17.69 4.01 -8.17
C THR A 97 16.96 2.80 -8.73
N TYR A 98 15.67 2.91 -9.06
CA TYR A 98 14.84 1.79 -9.46
C TYR A 98 13.89 2.13 -10.61
N SER A 99 14.44 2.32 -11.81
CA SER A 99 13.69 2.67 -13.03
C SER A 99 12.47 1.79 -13.33
N ARG A 100 12.49 0.51 -12.93
CA ARG A 100 11.34 -0.43 -13.08
C ARG A 100 10.06 -0.01 -12.35
N TRP A 101 10.16 0.91 -11.40
CA TRP A 101 9.02 1.43 -10.64
C TRP A 101 8.35 2.63 -11.31
N VAL A 102 9.00 3.30 -12.25
CA VAL A 102 8.45 4.47 -12.94
C VAL A 102 7.12 4.10 -13.65
N GLY A 103 6.09 4.92 -13.42
CA GLY A 103 4.73 4.72 -13.92
C GLY A 103 3.96 3.62 -13.19
N LYS A 104 4.49 3.03 -12.12
CA LYS A 104 3.79 2.01 -11.33
C LYS A 104 3.09 2.64 -10.13
N ARG A 105 1.91 2.11 -9.80
CA ARG A 105 1.18 2.43 -8.58
C ARG A 105 1.96 1.90 -7.37
N LEU A 106 2.19 2.78 -6.41
CA LEU A 106 2.88 2.53 -5.14
C LEU A 106 1.87 2.22 -4.02
N TRP A 107 0.74 2.94 -4.02
CA TRP A 107 -0.32 2.85 -3.02
C TRP A 107 -1.70 2.73 -3.69
N LEU A 108 -2.60 1.82 -3.32
CA LEU A 108 -2.36 0.54 -2.64
C LEU A 108 -2.04 -0.51 -3.72
N SER A 109 -1.00 -1.32 -3.53
CA SER A 109 -0.68 -2.40 -4.46
C SER A 109 -0.39 -3.67 -3.66
N LEU A 110 -1.44 -4.41 -3.32
CA LEU A 110 -1.37 -5.53 -2.37
C LEU A 110 -0.43 -6.63 -2.85
N HIS A 111 -0.39 -6.87 -4.16
CA HIS A 111 0.52 -7.84 -4.78
C HIS A 111 1.99 -7.47 -4.64
N ARG A 112 2.31 -6.17 -4.50
CA ARG A 112 3.70 -5.67 -4.37
C ARG A 112 4.17 -5.62 -2.93
N LEU A 113 3.23 -5.40 -2.01
CA LEU A 113 3.46 -5.52 -0.58
C LEU A 113 3.66 -6.97 -0.13
N GLY A 114 3.43 -7.93 -1.04
CA GLY A 114 3.64 -9.33 -0.76
C GLY A 114 2.56 -9.96 0.12
N PHE A 115 1.45 -9.25 0.35
CA PHE A 115 0.28 -9.78 1.06
C PHE A 115 -0.44 -10.90 0.30
N THR A 116 -0.09 -11.14 -0.96
CA THR A 116 -0.63 -12.27 -1.74
C THR A 116 -0.17 -13.64 -1.21
N GLY A 117 0.99 -13.74 -0.56
CA GLY A 117 1.51 -15.03 -0.08
C GLY A 117 0.95 -15.45 1.28
N THR A 118 0.78 -14.53 2.22
CA THR A 118 0.48 -14.87 3.62
C THR A 118 -1.01 -15.02 3.94
N LEU A 119 -1.91 -14.36 3.21
CA LEU A 119 -3.35 -14.38 3.53
C LEU A 119 -4.12 -15.56 2.92
N PHE A 120 -3.63 -16.16 1.82
CA PHE A 120 -4.35 -17.25 1.12
C PHE A 120 -3.62 -18.61 1.12
N THR A 121 -2.40 -18.68 1.66
CA THR A 121 -1.55 -19.88 1.53
C THR A 121 -1.16 -20.48 2.89
N LYS A 122 -2.12 -20.63 3.82
CA LYS A 122 -1.91 -21.42 5.05
C LYS A 122 -1.73 -22.93 4.81
N ALA A 123 -1.76 -23.41 3.57
CA ALA A 123 -1.90 -24.84 3.31
C ALA A 123 -0.73 -25.51 2.55
N GLN A 124 0.16 -24.80 1.85
CA GLN A 124 1.19 -25.49 1.08
C GLN A 124 2.51 -24.72 0.95
N LYS A 125 3.55 -25.42 1.42
CA LYS A 125 4.86 -25.59 0.77
C LYS A 125 6.01 -24.81 1.42
N ILE A 126 7.06 -25.58 1.71
CA ILE A 126 8.38 -25.21 2.20
C ILE A 126 8.90 -24.03 1.36
N GLU A 127 8.90 -22.83 1.95
CA GLU A 127 9.57 -21.66 1.39
C GLU A 127 11.08 -21.90 1.49
N THR A 128 11.75 -21.84 0.33
CA THR A 128 13.21 -21.88 0.27
C THR A 128 13.76 -20.51 0.64
N ALA A 129 14.85 -20.45 1.40
CA ALA A 129 15.49 -19.21 1.86
C ALA A 129 15.73 -18.14 0.77
N ASP A 130 15.87 -18.55 -0.50
CA ASP A 130 16.06 -17.65 -1.63
C ASP A 130 14.82 -16.80 -1.99
N GLU A 131 13.61 -17.30 -1.72
CA GLU A 131 12.37 -16.54 -1.98
C GLU A 131 12.18 -15.40 -0.98
N ASP A 132 12.55 -15.64 0.28
CA ASP A 132 12.53 -14.64 1.35
C ASP A 132 13.43 -13.45 1.02
N ALA A 133 14.64 -13.72 0.52
CA ALA A 133 15.58 -12.67 0.15
C ALA A 133 15.02 -11.75 -0.96
N LYS A 134 14.33 -12.32 -1.95
CA LYS A 134 13.68 -11.54 -3.02
C LYS A 134 12.52 -10.71 -2.47
N PHE A 135 11.73 -11.29 -1.59
CA PHE A 135 10.61 -10.61 -0.94
C PHE A 135 11.10 -9.39 -0.14
N VAL A 136 12.11 -9.60 0.71
CA VAL A 136 12.74 -8.54 1.50
C VAL A 136 13.30 -7.44 0.60
N SER A 137 13.95 -7.81 -0.51
CA SER A 137 14.45 -6.83 -1.48
C SER A 137 13.33 -5.97 -2.09
N VAL A 138 12.21 -6.57 -2.50
CA VAL A 138 11.06 -5.83 -3.06
C VAL A 138 10.42 -4.93 -2.00
N LYS A 139 10.26 -5.42 -0.78
CA LYS A 139 9.75 -4.63 0.35
C LYS A 139 10.65 -3.44 0.66
N ASN A 140 11.96 -3.64 0.71
CA ASN A 140 12.93 -2.57 0.96
C ASN A 140 12.90 -1.52 -0.16
N GLN A 141 12.75 -1.95 -1.41
CA GLN A 141 12.56 -1.03 -2.53
C GLN A 141 11.26 -0.25 -2.40
N TRP A 142 10.15 -0.89 -2.03
CA TRP A 142 8.88 -0.21 -1.79
C TRP A 142 9.00 0.83 -0.67
N MET A 143 9.59 0.45 0.47
CA MET A 143 9.87 1.35 1.60
C MET A 143 10.69 2.57 1.17
N ASN A 144 11.73 2.36 0.36
CA ASN A 144 12.56 3.45 -0.15
C ASN A 144 11.78 4.47 -1.00
N HIS A 145 10.68 4.07 -1.66
CA HIS A 145 9.86 4.99 -2.45
C HIS A 145 8.78 5.70 -1.62
N ILE A 146 8.30 5.12 -0.51
CA ILE A 146 7.22 5.70 0.29
C ILE A 146 7.72 6.54 1.47
N CYS A 147 8.92 6.25 1.96
CA CYS A 147 9.53 7.02 3.04
C CYS A 147 9.99 8.39 2.55
N LEU A 148 9.69 9.40 3.35
CA LEU A 148 10.28 10.73 3.21
C LEU A 148 11.75 10.72 3.67
N ASP A 149 12.45 11.81 3.40
CA ASP A 149 13.76 12.07 3.97
C ASP A 149 13.66 12.37 5.48
N ALA A 150 14.80 12.55 6.14
CA ALA A 150 14.89 12.79 7.58
C ALA A 150 14.13 14.05 8.05
N ASP A 151 13.87 15.00 7.15
CA ASP A 151 13.08 16.20 7.43
C ASP A 151 11.57 15.98 7.43
N LEU A 152 11.12 14.77 7.07
CA LEU A 152 9.72 14.36 7.02
C LEU A 152 8.85 15.24 6.08
N CYS A 153 9.47 15.99 5.18
CA CYS A 153 8.79 16.91 4.27
C CYS A 153 9.17 16.63 2.82
N ASN A 154 10.42 16.28 2.58
CA ASN A 154 10.95 16.08 1.24
C ASN A 154 10.98 14.61 0.85
N GLU A 155 10.76 14.37 -0.44
CA GLU A 155 11.00 13.07 -1.05
C GLU A 155 12.52 12.78 -1.04
N ARG A 156 12.90 11.50 -0.96
CA ARG A 156 14.31 11.11 -1.05
C ARG A 156 14.91 11.51 -2.40
N SER A 157 16.19 11.89 -2.40
CA SER A 157 16.91 12.26 -3.61
C SER A 157 16.78 11.20 -4.72
N GLY A 158 16.46 11.65 -5.94
CA GLY A 158 16.27 10.79 -7.10
C GLY A 158 14.93 10.05 -7.15
N ILE A 159 14.02 10.26 -6.20
CA ILE A 159 12.68 9.65 -6.18
C ILE A 159 11.61 10.74 -6.23
N GLN A 160 10.58 10.52 -7.05
CA GLN A 160 9.43 11.42 -7.17
C GLN A 160 8.14 10.60 -7.19
N VAL A 161 7.22 10.89 -6.28
CA VAL A 161 5.93 10.22 -6.14
C VAL A 161 4.81 11.23 -6.31
N ARG A 162 3.78 10.90 -7.10
CA ARG A 162 2.63 11.80 -7.33
C ARG A 162 1.32 11.05 -7.18
N ALA A 163 0.26 11.81 -6.95
CA ALA A 163 -1.09 11.28 -7.01
C ALA A 163 -1.38 10.74 -8.43
N VAL A 164 -2.09 9.62 -8.49
CA VAL A 164 -2.63 9.10 -9.75
C VAL A 164 -3.68 10.11 -10.26
N PRO A 165 -3.60 10.58 -11.50
CA PRO A 165 -4.52 11.60 -12.01
C PRO A 165 -5.92 11.05 -12.24
N GLY A 166 -6.92 11.94 -12.15
CA GLY A 166 -8.32 11.65 -12.45
C GLY A 166 -9.01 10.78 -11.40
N LEU A 167 -10.19 10.25 -11.77
CA LEU A 167 -11.00 9.42 -10.87
C LEU A 167 -10.29 8.11 -10.50
N GLU A 168 -9.40 7.59 -11.35
CA GLU A 168 -8.66 6.36 -11.06
C GLU A 168 -7.83 6.44 -9.76
N GLY A 169 -7.42 7.65 -9.37
CA GLY A 169 -6.71 7.88 -8.12
C GLY A 169 -7.58 7.73 -6.88
N VAL A 170 -8.90 7.81 -6.99
CA VAL A 170 -9.83 7.80 -5.84
C VAL A 170 -10.90 6.72 -5.91
N ASP A 171 -11.19 6.17 -7.10
CA ASP A 171 -12.27 5.23 -7.34
C ASP A 171 -11.98 3.84 -6.72
N TYR A 172 -10.72 3.40 -6.84
CA TYR A 172 -10.27 2.11 -6.31
C TYR A 172 -8.85 2.20 -5.75
N LEU A 173 -8.62 1.63 -4.57
CA LEU A 173 -7.28 1.54 -3.98
C LEU A 173 -6.37 0.54 -4.70
N ASP A 174 -6.91 -0.60 -5.14
CA ASP A 174 -6.19 -1.61 -5.92
C ASP A 174 -7.01 -1.99 -7.16
N LYS A 175 -6.35 -2.05 -8.33
CA LYS A 175 -6.98 -2.49 -9.59
C LYS A 175 -6.87 -4.00 -9.80
N SER A 176 -6.29 -4.72 -8.83
CA SER A 176 -6.08 -6.16 -8.95
C SER A 176 -7.40 -6.91 -9.12
N THR A 177 -7.49 -7.70 -10.18
CA THR A 177 -8.66 -8.52 -10.56
C THR A 177 -9.09 -9.53 -9.49
N LEU A 178 -8.24 -9.77 -8.49
CA LEU A 178 -8.52 -10.67 -7.38
C LEU A 178 -9.62 -10.13 -6.46
N VAL A 179 -9.77 -8.81 -6.35
CA VAL A 179 -10.86 -8.21 -5.58
C VAL A 179 -12.03 -7.95 -6.53
N LYS A 180 -12.74 -9.01 -6.92
CA LYS A 180 -13.98 -8.89 -7.72
C LYS A 180 -15.05 -8.01 -7.06
N ALA A 181 -14.94 -7.79 -5.75
CA ALA A 181 -15.66 -6.75 -5.04
C ALA A 181 -14.78 -5.49 -4.98
N GLY A 182 -15.01 -4.52 -5.87
CA GLY A 182 -14.32 -3.23 -5.77
C GLY A 182 -14.50 -2.67 -4.36
N THR A 183 -13.40 -2.54 -3.62
CA THR A 183 -13.41 -1.83 -2.34
C THR A 183 -13.45 -0.35 -2.64
N TYR A 184 -14.67 0.19 -2.67
CA TYR A 184 -14.90 1.62 -2.76
C TYR A 184 -14.44 2.27 -1.46
N VAL A 185 -13.68 3.34 -1.58
CA VAL A 185 -13.31 4.19 -0.46
C VAL A 185 -13.95 5.54 -0.73
N PHE A 186 -15.05 5.83 -0.04
CA PHE A 186 -15.60 7.18 0.01
C PHE A 186 -15.13 7.81 1.32
#